data_AF-A0A354GVI0-F1
#
_entry.id   AF-A0A354GVI0-F1
#
_cell.length_a   1.000
_cell.length_b   1.000
_cell.length_c   1.000
_cell.angle_alpha   90.00
_cell.angle_beta   90.00
_cell.angle_gamma   90.00
#
_symmetry.space_group_name_H-M   'P 1'
#
loop_
_entity.id
_entity.type
_entity.pdbx_description
1 polymer ?
#
loop_
_entity_poly.entity_id
_entity_poly.type
_entity_poly.pdbx_seq_one_letter_code
_entity_poly.pdbx_strand_id
1 'polypeptide(L)'
;KPASFNAPRLQPQLRGLALGHRSRAPSPARGERAGIDITHLIALERVGPSRAGPCYNMRGRDITSHMAPAHRLFERNHNDGRPALTTIGIGDGGNEIGMGKISPGVIGRNIPNGELIACRVPTDHLIVCGVSNWGAYALAAGVALVRGAKLDPALFDLEKEREYLRIMVEQGPLVDGVTAQQTVTVDGLSFEEYAKPLVRIRDILGV
;
A
#
# COMPACT_ATOMS: atom_id res chain seq x y z
N LYS A 1 -37.11 33.29 -9.45
CA LYS A 1 -36.01 34.19 -9.02
C LYS A 1 -34.77 33.34 -8.76
N PRO A 2 -33.78 33.29 -9.66
CA PRO A 2 -32.49 32.68 -9.38
C PRO A 2 -31.53 33.74 -8.80
N ALA A 3 -30.84 33.40 -7.71
CA ALA A 3 -29.86 34.25 -7.06
C ALA A 3 -28.55 34.26 -7.86
N SER A 4 -28.13 35.46 -8.26
CA SER A 4 -26.90 35.75 -8.99
C SER A 4 -25.68 35.68 -8.07
N PHE A 5 -24.74 34.78 -8.36
CA PHE A 5 -23.38 34.81 -7.79
C PHE A 5 -22.50 35.73 -8.64
N ASN A 6 -22.06 36.85 -8.05
CA ASN A 6 -21.08 37.76 -8.63
C ASN A 6 -19.66 37.29 -8.28
N ALA A 7 -18.87 36.91 -9.30
CA ALA A 7 -17.43 36.75 -9.19
C ALA A 7 -16.73 37.95 -9.87
N PRO A 8 -15.77 38.63 -9.22
CA PRO A 8 -15.07 39.74 -9.86
C PRO A 8 -14.00 39.23 -10.84
N ARG A 9 -14.07 39.73 -12.08
CA ARG A 9 -13.03 39.60 -13.11
C ARG A 9 -11.86 40.52 -12.76
N LEU A 10 -10.64 39.98 -12.79
CA LEU A 10 -9.41 40.76 -12.88
C LEU A 10 -8.69 40.38 -14.17
N GLN A 11 -8.47 41.37 -15.03
CA GLN A 11 -7.63 41.30 -16.22
C GLN A 11 -6.46 42.30 -16.10
N PRO A 12 -5.39 42.11 -16.89
CA PRO A 12 -4.02 42.30 -16.44
C PRO A 12 -3.38 43.57 -17.01
N GLN A 13 -2.67 44.36 -16.20
CA GLN A 13 -1.75 45.38 -16.70
C GLN A 13 -0.62 45.62 -15.70
N LEU A 14 0.64 45.37 -16.09
CA LEU A 14 1.66 46.41 -16.27
C LEU A 14 3.02 45.78 -16.59
N ARG A 15 3.58 46.21 -17.73
CA ARG A 15 4.94 45.97 -18.19
C ARG A 15 5.91 46.92 -17.47
N GLY A 16 7.08 46.38 -17.13
CA GLY A 16 8.38 47.03 -17.36
C GLY A 16 8.91 47.98 -16.28
N LEU A 17 9.96 47.55 -15.57
CA LEU A 17 11.13 48.39 -15.33
C LEU A 17 12.38 47.52 -15.06
N ALA A 18 13.52 48.08 -15.40
CA ALA A 18 14.76 47.41 -15.77
C ALA A 18 15.69 46.99 -14.62
N LEU A 19 16.54 46.01 -14.96
CA LEU A 19 17.95 45.79 -14.59
C LEU A 19 18.47 46.45 -13.29
N GLY A 20 18.76 45.60 -12.30
CA GLY A 20 19.66 45.89 -11.18
C GLY A 20 20.34 44.62 -10.72
N HIS A 21 21.67 44.62 -10.67
CA HIS A 21 22.53 43.53 -10.21
C HIS A 21 22.01 42.84 -8.94
N ARG A 22 21.80 41.53 -9.01
CA ARG A 22 21.75 40.67 -7.81
C ARG A 22 22.99 39.79 -7.81
N SER A 23 23.77 39.93 -6.75
CA SER A 23 24.88 39.05 -6.44
C SER A 23 24.39 37.60 -6.41
N ARG A 24 25.19 36.70 -6.98
CA ARG A 24 25.01 35.25 -6.81
C ARG A 24 25.12 34.96 -5.32
N ALA A 25 23.99 34.70 -4.67
CA ALA A 25 24.01 33.99 -3.41
C ALA A 25 24.66 32.61 -3.66
N PRO A 26 25.57 32.14 -2.79
CA PRO A 26 26.14 30.81 -2.94
C PRO A 26 24.99 29.80 -2.94
N SER A 27 25.00 28.91 -3.93
CA SER A 27 24.14 27.72 -3.93
C SER A 27 24.35 27.01 -2.59
N PRO A 28 23.30 26.64 -1.84
CA PRO A 28 23.51 25.87 -0.63
C PRO A 28 24.26 24.60 -1.05
N ALA A 29 25.40 24.38 -0.39
CA ALA A 29 26.15 23.14 -0.50
C ALA A 29 25.15 21.99 -0.38
N ARG A 30 25.30 20.94 -1.21
CA ARG A 30 24.59 19.68 -1.03
C ARG A 30 24.91 19.21 0.39
N GLY A 31 24.06 19.56 1.35
CA GLY A 31 24.06 18.94 2.65
C GLY A 31 23.87 17.45 2.38
N GLU A 32 24.81 16.65 2.88
CA GLU A 32 24.60 15.23 3.07
C GLU A 32 23.31 15.08 3.87
N ARG A 33 22.19 14.89 3.17
CA ARG A 33 21.08 14.19 3.79
C ARG A 33 21.65 12.81 4.05
N ALA A 34 21.80 12.45 5.32
CA ALA A 34 21.96 11.07 5.72
C ALA A 34 20.78 10.31 5.10
N GLY A 35 21.00 9.76 3.90
CA GLY A 35 19.98 9.06 3.17
C GLY A 35 19.65 7.81 3.96
N ILE A 36 18.37 7.56 4.20
CA ILE A 36 17.95 6.23 4.64
C ILE A 36 18.34 5.29 3.49
N ASP A 37 19.28 4.39 3.75
CA ASP A 37 19.61 3.33 2.81
C ASP A 37 18.49 2.28 2.87
N ILE A 38 17.48 2.49 2.02
CA ILE A 38 16.37 1.57 1.88
C ILE A 38 16.92 0.34 1.16
N THR A 39 16.87 -0.82 1.82
CA THR A 39 17.30 -2.09 1.23
C THR A 39 16.12 -2.99 0.85
N HIS A 40 14.94 -2.73 1.42
CA HIS A 40 13.74 -3.55 1.24
C HIS A 40 12.51 -2.67 0.97
N LEU A 41 11.62 -3.16 0.12
CA LEU A 41 10.27 -2.62 -0.07
C LEU A 41 9.25 -3.73 0.13
N ILE A 42 8.24 -3.46 0.96
CA ILE A 42 7.15 -4.39 1.23
C ILE A 42 5.84 -3.74 0.81
N ALA A 43 5.13 -4.38 -0.12
CA ALA A 43 3.74 -4.06 -0.44
C ALA A 43 2.83 -4.99 0.37
N LEU A 44 1.97 -4.40 1.20
CA LEU A 44 0.94 -5.11 1.97
C LEU A 44 -0.43 -4.63 1.51
N GLU A 45 -1.23 -5.53 0.94
CA GLU A 45 -2.60 -5.26 0.48
C GLU A 45 -2.69 -4.02 -0.42
N ARG A 46 -1.63 -3.76 -1.20
CA ARG A 46 -1.50 -2.55 -1.99
C ARG A 46 -1.88 -2.85 -3.43
N VAL A 47 -3.06 -2.41 -3.84
CA VAL A 47 -3.53 -2.53 -5.23
C VAL A 47 -2.51 -1.94 -6.21
N GLY A 48 -2.19 -2.72 -7.25
CA GLY A 48 -1.33 -2.32 -8.34
C GLY A 48 -2.08 -2.25 -9.68
N PRO A 49 -1.43 -1.68 -10.72
CA PRO A 49 -2.05 -1.55 -12.02
C PRO A 49 -2.24 -2.93 -12.67
N SER A 50 -3.37 -3.09 -13.37
CA SER A 50 -3.60 -4.19 -14.29
C SER A 50 -2.69 -4.08 -15.52
N ARG A 51 -2.70 -5.10 -16.39
CA ARG A 51 -2.00 -5.05 -17.69
C ARG A 51 -2.48 -3.90 -18.58
N ALA A 52 -3.74 -3.49 -18.46
CA ALA A 52 -4.30 -2.37 -19.20
C ALA A 52 -3.85 -0.99 -18.64
N GLY A 53 -3.29 -0.94 -17.43
CA GLY A 53 -2.81 0.28 -16.78
C GLY A 53 -3.60 0.68 -15.54
N PRO A 54 -4.95 0.67 -15.53
CA PRO A 54 -5.72 1.06 -14.35
C PRO A 54 -5.58 0.09 -13.18
N CYS A 55 -5.76 0.61 -11.96
CA CYS A 55 -5.93 -0.16 -10.74
C CYS A 55 -7.42 -0.46 -10.53
N TYR A 56 -7.78 -1.73 -10.39
CA TYR A 56 -9.15 -2.15 -10.12
C TYR A 56 -9.30 -2.73 -8.72
N ASN A 57 -10.43 -2.48 -8.06
CA ASN A 57 -10.81 -3.25 -6.88
C ASN A 57 -11.37 -4.64 -7.27
N MET A 58 -11.62 -5.51 -6.29
CA MET A 58 -12.14 -6.87 -6.52
C MET A 58 -13.50 -6.91 -7.26
N ARG A 59 -14.26 -5.81 -7.24
CA ARG A 59 -15.52 -5.65 -7.98
C ARG A 59 -15.33 -5.16 -9.43
N GLY A 60 -14.09 -5.04 -9.91
CA GLY A 60 -13.76 -4.56 -11.24
C GLY A 60 -13.96 -3.05 -11.42
N ARG A 61 -14.12 -2.27 -10.35
CA ARG A 61 -14.23 -0.81 -10.43
C ARG A 61 -12.86 -0.18 -10.51
N ASP A 62 -12.68 0.75 -11.44
CA ASP A 62 -11.47 1.55 -11.54
C ASP A 62 -11.33 2.44 -10.30
N ILE A 63 -10.24 2.26 -9.58
CA ILE A 63 -9.88 3.04 -8.39
C ILE A 63 -8.57 3.80 -8.58
N THR A 64 -8.05 3.92 -9.81
CA THR A 64 -6.75 4.52 -10.11
C THR A 64 -6.60 5.93 -9.53
N SER A 65 -7.66 6.75 -9.56
CA SER A 65 -7.66 8.10 -8.99
C SER A 65 -7.52 8.13 -7.46
N HIS A 66 -7.80 7.03 -6.78
CA HIS A 66 -7.67 6.88 -5.33
C HIS A 66 -6.34 6.25 -4.90
N MET A 67 -5.50 5.85 -5.88
CA MET A 67 -4.24 5.18 -5.62
C MET A 67 -3.06 6.14 -5.81
N ALA A 68 -2.20 6.22 -4.78
CA ALA A 68 -0.84 6.71 -5.00
C ALA A 68 -0.14 5.77 -6.01
N PRO A 69 0.72 6.28 -6.91
CA PRO A 69 1.43 5.46 -7.90
C PRO A 69 2.59 4.66 -7.28
N ALA A 70 2.32 3.97 -6.17
CA ALA A 70 3.30 3.23 -5.37
C ALA A 70 3.97 2.10 -6.17
N HIS A 71 3.27 1.52 -7.16
CA HIS A 71 3.81 0.53 -8.08
C HIS A 71 5.13 0.96 -8.75
N ARG A 72 5.32 2.27 -9.00
CA ARG A 72 6.56 2.81 -9.58
C ARG A 72 7.80 2.59 -8.69
N LEU A 73 7.60 2.34 -7.40
CA LEU A 73 8.69 1.99 -6.49
C LEU A 73 9.19 0.56 -6.71
N PHE A 74 8.33 -0.32 -7.25
CA PHE A 74 8.59 -1.74 -7.48
C PHE A 74 8.99 -2.04 -8.93
N GLU A 75 8.55 -1.21 -9.89
CA GLU A 75 8.90 -1.33 -11.32
C GLU A 75 10.28 -0.77 -11.67
N ARG A 76 11.18 -0.65 -10.68
CA ARG A 76 12.49 -0.04 -10.90
C ARG A 76 13.33 -0.94 -11.81
N ASN A 77 14.03 -0.31 -12.74
CA ASN A 77 14.99 -1.00 -13.59
C ASN A 77 16.30 -1.16 -12.81
N HIS A 78 16.84 -2.38 -12.75
CA HIS A 78 18.15 -2.68 -12.15
C HIS A 78 19.32 -1.88 -12.76
N ASN A 79 19.10 -1.19 -13.89
CA ASN A 79 20.09 -0.39 -14.60
C ASN A 79 20.00 1.13 -14.33
N ASP A 80 19.13 1.58 -13.40
CA ASP A 80 18.95 3.02 -13.11
C ASP A 80 19.99 3.61 -12.13
N GLY A 81 21.01 2.81 -11.78
CA GLY A 81 22.12 3.20 -10.90
C GLY A 81 21.75 3.28 -9.42
N ARG A 82 20.53 2.89 -9.04
CA ARG A 82 20.12 2.83 -7.64
C ARG A 82 20.54 1.50 -6.99
N PRO A 83 20.71 1.47 -5.65
CA PRO A 83 20.93 0.23 -4.93
C PRO A 83 19.85 -0.81 -5.26
N ALA A 84 20.26 -2.07 -5.39
CA ALA A 84 19.32 -3.17 -5.53
C ALA A 84 18.42 -3.24 -4.30
N LEU A 85 17.11 -3.33 -4.51
CA LEU A 85 16.11 -3.46 -3.47
C LEU A 85 15.53 -4.86 -3.49
N THR A 86 15.42 -5.49 -2.33
CA THR A 86 14.60 -6.69 -2.18
C THR A 86 13.14 -6.28 -2.06
N THR A 87 12.29 -6.78 -2.94
CA THR A 87 10.86 -6.48 -2.97
C THR A 87 10.02 -7.66 -2.51
N ILE A 88 9.05 -7.39 -1.62
CA ILE A 88 8.13 -8.38 -1.07
C ILE A 88 6.71 -7.89 -1.31
N GLY A 89 5.85 -8.75 -1.88
CA GLY A 89 4.42 -8.52 -2.00
C GLY A 89 3.65 -9.47 -1.09
N ILE A 90 2.61 -8.94 -0.45
CA ILE A 90 1.65 -9.70 0.36
C ILE A 90 0.26 -9.30 -0.13
N GLY A 91 -0.50 -10.29 -0.60
CA GLY A 91 -1.83 -10.08 -1.18
C GLY A 91 -2.70 -11.34 -1.08
N ASP A 92 -4.00 -11.17 -1.28
CA ASP A 92 -4.99 -12.26 -1.22
C ASP A 92 -5.99 -12.26 -2.40
N GLY A 93 -6.11 -11.16 -3.14
CA GLY A 93 -7.09 -10.98 -4.21
C GLY A 93 -6.56 -11.08 -5.65
N GLY A 94 -5.26 -10.89 -5.89
CA GLY A 94 -4.66 -10.96 -7.23
C GLY A 94 -4.49 -9.61 -7.93
N ASN A 95 -5.06 -8.53 -7.38
CA ASN A 95 -4.94 -7.16 -7.89
C ASN A 95 -3.86 -6.33 -7.16
N GLU A 96 -3.12 -6.93 -6.23
CA GLU A 96 -2.09 -6.29 -5.41
C GLU A 96 -0.69 -6.37 -6.05
N ILE A 97 0.16 -5.40 -5.71
CA ILE A 97 1.58 -5.40 -6.07
C ILE A 97 2.24 -6.69 -5.54
N GLY A 98 2.92 -7.40 -6.43
CA GLY A 98 3.50 -8.72 -6.19
C GLY A 98 2.77 -9.83 -6.92
N MET A 99 1.44 -9.71 -7.10
CA MET A 99 0.64 -10.71 -7.81
C MET A 99 0.99 -10.83 -9.30
N GLY A 100 1.71 -9.85 -9.87
CA GLY A 100 2.30 -9.97 -11.21
C GLY A 100 3.32 -11.12 -11.35
N LYS A 101 3.76 -11.71 -10.23
CA LYS A 101 4.57 -12.96 -10.23
C LYS A 101 3.74 -14.19 -10.58
N ILE A 102 2.42 -14.15 -10.41
CA ILE A 102 1.49 -15.21 -10.80
C ILE A 102 1.03 -14.97 -12.24
N SER A 103 0.92 -16.04 -13.03
CA SER A 103 0.40 -15.94 -14.39
C SER A 103 -1.00 -15.29 -14.39
N PRO A 104 -1.25 -14.27 -15.23
CA PRO A 104 -2.56 -13.62 -15.28
C PRO A 104 -3.67 -14.58 -15.69
N GLY A 105 -3.36 -15.66 -16.43
CA GLY A 105 -4.33 -16.70 -16.75
C GLY A 105 -4.74 -17.54 -15.53
N VAL A 106 -3.86 -17.71 -14.54
CA VAL A 106 -4.21 -18.37 -13.27
C VAL A 106 -5.13 -17.48 -12.46
N ILE A 107 -4.82 -16.18 -12.33
CA ILE A 107 -5.69 -15.21 -11.65
C ILE A 107 -7.04 -15.13 -12.38
N GLY A 108 -7.03 -15.00 -13.71
CA GLY A 108 -8.23 -14.87 -14.54
C GLY A 108 -9.22 -16.03 -14.42
N ARG A 109 -8.74 -17.27 -14.27
CA ARG A 109 -9.62 -18.44 -14.13
C ARG A 109 -10.14 -18.69 -12.72
N ASN A 110 -9.47 -18.18 -11.69
CA ASN A 110 -9.75 -18.54 -10.30
C ASN A 110 -10.32 -17.37 -9.47
N ILE A 111 -10.16 -16.13 -9.91
CA ILE A 111 -10.60 -14.95 -9.19
C ILE A 111 -11.75 -14.27 -9.97
N PRO A 112 -12.86 -13.88 -9.31
CA PRO A 112 -13.89 -13.06 -9.93
C PRO A 112 -13.31 -11.77 -10.53
N ASN A 113 -13.65 -11.47 -11.78
CA ASN A 113 -13.05 -10.37 -12.56
C ASN A 113 -11.52 -10.50 -12.78
N GLY A 114 -10.93 -11.68 -12.54
CA GLY A 114 -9.47 -11.88 -12.53
C GLY A 114 -8.77 -11.41 -13.80
N GLU A 115 -9.37 -11.62 -14.97
CA GLU A 115 -8.78 -11.17 -16.25
C GLU A 115 -8.64 -9.64 -16.35
N LEU A 116 -9.54 -8.91 -15.70
CA LEU A 116 -9.56 -7.46 -15.64
C LEU A 116 -8.60 -6.95 -14.56
N ILE A 117 -8.65 -7.53 -13.36
CA ILE A 117 -8.02 -6.96 -12.17
C ILE A 117 -6.59 -7.42 -11.94
N ALA A 118 -6.14 -8.51 -12.58
CA ALA A 118 -4.82 -9.09 -12.35
C ALA A 118 -3.71 -8.05 -12.42
N CYS A 119 -3.03 -7.84 -11.29
CA CYS A 119 -1.93 -6.88 -11.21
C CYS A 119 -0.76 -7.36 -12.08
N ARG A 120 -0.14 -6.43 -12.82
CA ARG A 120 1.01 -6.75 -13.68
C ARG A 120 2.36 -6.65 -12.96
N VAL A 121 2.40 -6.12 -11.75
CA VAL A 121 3.66 -5.74 -11.07
C VAL A 121 4.14 -6.89 -10.21
N PRO A 122 5.29 -7.53 -10.53
CA PRO A 122 5.87 -8.58 -9.72
C PRO A 122 6.69 -8.01 -8.56
N THR A 123 7.07 -8.91 -7.64
CA THR A 123 8.05 -8.69 -6.58
C THR A 123 9.02 -9.88 -6.52
N ASP A 124 10.19 -9.69 -5.92
CA ASP A 124 11.19 -10.76 -5.76
C ASP A 124 10.62 -11.92 -4.94
N HIS A 125 9.88 -11.59 -3.89
CA HIS A 125 9.15 -12.54 -3.05
C HIS A 125 7.66 -12.19 -3.01
N LEU A 126 6.80 -13.21 -3.04
CA LEU A 126 5.35 -13.07 -2.96
C LEU A 126 4.82 -14.01 -1.88
N ILE A 127 4.00 -13.49 -0.98
CA ILE A 127 3.23 -14.25 -0.01
C ILE A 127 1.76 -14.13 -0.41
N VAL A 128 1.14 -15.25 -0.77
CA VAL A 128 -0.30 -15.36 -0.99
C VAL A 128 -0.93 -15.94 0.28
N CYS A 129 -1.98 -15.29 0.78
CA CYS A 129 -2.65 -15.70 2.02
C CYS A 129 -4.16 -15.47 1.91
N GLY A 130 -4.92 -15.88 2.94
CA GLY A 130 -6.38 -15.70 2.97
C GLY A 130 -6.83 -14.29 3.38
N VAL A 131 -6.00 -13.58 4.15
CA VAL A 131 -6.12 -12.16 4.50
C VAL A 131 -4.70 -11.62 4.60
N SER A 132 -4.38 -10.56 3.88
CA SER A 132 -3.03 -9.96 3.82
C SER A 132 -2.42 -9.65 5.18
N ASN A 133 -3.22 -9.19 6.15
CA ASN A 133 -2.77 -8.96 7.52
C ASN A 133 -2.11 -10.20 8.13
N TRP A 134 -2.70 -11.39 7.96
CA TRP A 134 -2.14 -12.63 8.49
C TRP A 134 -0.79 -12.95 7.84
N GLY A 135 -0.65 -12.70 6.54
CA GLY A 135 0.62 -12.82 5.82
C GLY A 135 1.70 -11.90 6.39
N ALA A 136 1.34 -10.66 6.75
CA ALA A 136 2.24 -9.71 7.39
C ALA A 136 2.68 -10.15 8.78
N TYR A 137 1.73 -10.62 9.62
CA TYR A 137 2.03 -11.17 10.94
C TYR A 137 2.95 -12.38 10.86
N ALA A 138 2.66 -13.31 9.94
CA ALA A 138 3.49 -14.49 9.71
C ALA A 138 4.90 -14.13 9.22
N LEU A 139 5.03 -13.13 8.34
CA LEU A 139 6.33 -12.64 7.89
C LEU A 139 7.13 -12.02 9.05
N ALA A 140 6.51 -11.16 9.85
CA ALA A 140 7.15 -10.53 11.01
C ALA A 140 7.64 -11.59 12.02
N ALA A 141 6.79 -12.58 12.31
CA ALA A 141 7.12 -13.73 13.15
C ALA A 141 8.29 -14.55 12.59
N GLY A 142 8.24 -14.90 11.31
CA GLY A 142 9.28 -15.67 10.64
C GLY A 142 10.63 -14.97 10.65
N VAL A 143 10.65 -13.65 10.40
CA VAL A 143 11.88 -12.84 10.47
C VAL A 143 12.47 -12.85 11.88
N ALA A 144 11.65 -12.70 12.92
CA ALA A 144 12.14 -12.76 14.30
C ALA A 144 12.75 -14.12 14.64
N LEU A 145 12.07 -15.21 14.27
CA LEU A 145 12.55 -16.58 14.47
C LEU A 145 13.89 -16.85 13.78
N VAL A 146 14.01 -16.51 12.49
CA VAL A 146 15.26 -16.72 11.72
C VAL A 146 16.42 -15.92 12.30
N ARG A 147 16.15 -14.76 12.89
CA ARG A 147 17.16 -13.94 13.57
C ARG A 147 17.49 -14.40 14.99
N GLY A 148 16.80 -15.42 15.51
CA GLY A 148 16.89 -15.80 16.93
C GLY A 148 16.43 -14.68 17.87
N ALA A 149 15.62 -13.74 17.37
CA ALA A 149 15.09 -12.65 18.17
C ALA A 149 13.89 -13.13 18.99
N LYS A 150 13.79 -12.65 20.23
CA LYS A 150 12.58 -12.87 21.03
C LYS A 150 11.43 -12.09 20.40
N LEU A 151 10.36 -12.81 20.06
CA LEU A 151 9.11 -12.17 19.65
C LEU A 151 8.47 -11.47 20.83
N ASP A 152 8.04 -10.23 20.61
CA ASP A 152 7.23 -9.50 21.57
C ASP A 152 5.82 -10.11 21.59
N PRO A 153 5.34 -10.66 22.72
CA PRO A 153 3.98 -11.17 22.83
C PRO A 153 2.91 -10.14 22.47
N ALA A 154 3.22 -8.84 22.60
CA ALA A 154 2.33 -7.76 22.21
C ALA A 154 2.01 -7.75 20.70
N LEU A 155 2.79 -8.44 19.86
CA LEU A 155 2.50 -8.61 18.43
C LEU A 155 1.19 -9.37 18.19
N PHE A 156 0.77 -10.24 19.13
CA PHE A 156 -0.46 -11.02 19.02
C PHE A 156 -1.49 -10.63 20.09
N ASP A 157 -1.40 -9.40 20.60
CA ASP A 157 -2.35 -8.84 21.55
C ASP A 157 -3.67 -8.50 20.84
N LEU A 158 -4.67 -9.34 21.03
CA LEU A 158 -5.97 -9.22 20.36
C LEU A 158 -6.75 -7.98 20.80
N GLU A 159 -6.55 -7.49 22.02
CA GLU A 159 -7.24 -6.28 22.49
C GLU A 159 -6.67 -5.06 21.80
N LYS A 160 -5.33 -4.98 21.64
CA LYS A 160 -4.69 -3.94 20.84
C LYS A 160 -5.05 -4.02 19.37
N GLU A 161 -5.08 -5.22 18.80
CA GLU A 161 -5.48 -5.40 17.39
C GLU A 161 -6.91 -4.91 17.16
N ARG A 162 -7.83 -5.22 18.09
CA ARG A 162 -9.21 -4.72 18.07
C ARG A 162 -9.27 -3.21 18.22
N GLU A 163 -8.48 -2.65 19.13
CA GLU A 163 -8.39 -1.21 19.36
C GLU A 163 -7.88 -0.48 18.10
N TYR A 164 -6.82 -0.97 17.47
CA TYR A 164 -6.29 -0.40 16.23
C TYR A 164 -7.32 -0.44 15.11
N LEU A 165 -8.00 -1.57 14.91
CA LEU A 165 -9.06 -1.68 13.92
C LEU A 165 -10.20 -0.70 14.20
N ARG A 166 -10.64 -0.60 15.46
CA ARG A 166 -11.65 0.38 15.87
C ARG A 166 -11.22 1.82 15.59
N ILE A 167 -9.99 2.20 15.93
CA ILE A 167 -9.47 3.55 15.67
C ILE A 167 -9.48 3.83 14.16
N MET A 168 -9.01 2.89 13.33
CA MET A 168 -8.97 3.06 11.89
C MET A 168 -10.36 3.22 11.26
N VAL A 169 -11.38 2.55 11.80
CA VAL A 169 -12.78 2.59 11.34
C VAL A 169 -13.53 3.81 11.89
N GLU A 170 -13.44 4.07 13.19
CA GLU A 170 -14.22 5.11 13.88
C GLU A 170 -13.63 6.52 13.64
N GLN A 171 -12.30 6.63 13.56
CA GLN A 171 -11.59 7.91 13.43
C GLN A 171 -10.96 8.09 12.04
N GLY A 172 -10.76 7.01 11.30
CA GLY A 172 -10.25 7.03 9.94
C GLY A 172 -11.34 6.75 8.89
N PRO A 173 -11.00 6.86 7.60
CA PRO A 173 -11.94 6.54 6.53
C PRO A 173 -11.97 5.03 6.19
N LEU A 174 -11.44 4.16 7.05
CA LEU A 174 -11.29 2.73 6.72
C LEU A 174 -12.67 2.08 6.54
N VAL A 175 -12.79 1.31 5.47
CA VAL A 175 -13.96 0.47 5.19
C VAL A 175 -13.50 -0.96 4.98
N ASP A 176 -14.37 -1.90 5.29
CA ASP A 176 -14.17 -3.30 4.95
C ASP A 176 -14.26 -3.49 3.43
N GLY A 177 -13.26 -4.16 2.84
CA GLY A 177 -13.12 -4.30 1.39
C GLY A 177 -14.23 -5.12 0.72
N VAL A 178 -14.89 -6.01 1.48
CA VAL A 178 -15.96 -6.87 0.98
C VAL A 178 -17.32 -6.19 1.12
N THR A 179 -17.64 -5.67 2.31
CA THR A 179 -18.95 -5.07 2.62
C THR A 179 -19.05 -3.61 2.17
N ALA A 180 -17.91 -2.94 1.97
CA ALA A 180 -17.81 -1.49 1.74
C ALA A 180 -18.45 -0.64 2.85
N GLN A 181 -18.50 -1.16 4.07
CA GLN A 181 -19.02 -0.46 5.25
C GLN A 181 -17.89 -0.09 6.20
N GLN A 182 -18.10 0.97 6.99
CA GLN A 182 -17.23 1.32 8.12
C GLN A 182 -17.56 0.41 9.31
N THR A 183 -17.12 -0.84 9.23
CA THR A 183 -17.34 -1.87 10.24
C THR A 183 -16.01 -2.40 10.76
N VAL A 184 -16.00 -2.84 12.03
CA VAL A 184 -14.84 -3.47 12.68
C VAL A 184 -14.72 -4.92 12.20
N THR A 185 -14.51 -5.07 10.90
CA THR A 185 -14.38 -6.32 10.17
C THR A 185 -13.20 -6.22 9.21
N VAL A 186 -12.64 -7.37 8.83
CA VAL A 186 -11.55 -7.46 7.86
C VAL A 186 -11.95 -8.50 6.83
N ASP A 187 -11.97 -8.13 5.56
CA ASP A 187 -12.40 -8.98 4.44
C ASP A 187 -13.75 -9.70 4.65
N GLY A 188 -14.70 -8.99 5.27
CA GLY A 188 -16.03 -9.50 5.59
C GLY A 188 -16.07 -10.46 6.78
N LEU A 189 -14.93 -10.71 7.45
CA LEU A 189 -14.85 -11.52 8.66
C LEU A 189 -15.16 -10.68 9.89
N SER A 190 -15.93 -11.23 10.82
CA SER A 190 -16.01 -10.64 12.17
C SER A 190 -14.62 -10.63 12.80
N PHE A 191 -14.41 -9.75 13.77
CA PHE A 191 -13.14 -9.70 14.49
C PHE A 191 -12.78 -11.07 15.11
N GLU A 192 -13.77 -11.79 15.65
CA GLU A 192 -13.57 -13.11 16.26
C GLU A 192 -13.05 -14.13 15.24
N GLU A 193 -13.56 -14.13 14.01
CA GLU A 193 -13.07 -15.00 12.94
C GLU A 193 -11.68 -14.57 12.47
N TYR A 194 -11.49 -13.25 12.28
CA TYR A 194 -10.21 -12.65 11.91
C TYR A 194 -9.08 -12.95 12.91
N ALA A 195 -9.40 -13.03 14.21
CA ALA A 195 -8.42 -13.25 15.27
C ALA A 195 -7.92 -14.71 15.35
N LYS A 196 -8.67 -15.69 14.84
CA LYS A 196 -8.32 -17.12 14.98
C LYS A 196 -6.93 -17.45 14.40
N PRO A 197 -6.54 -16.99 13.20
CA PRO A 197 -5.19 -17.23 12.69
C PRO A 197 -4.10 -16.55 13.52
N LEU A 198 -4.35 -15.37 14.10
CA LEU A 198 -3.38 -14.68 14.96
C LEU A 198 -3.12 -15.49 16.24
N VAL A 199 -4.18 -15.99 16.87
CA VAL A 199 -4.09 -16.93 18.00
C VAL A 199 -3.30 -18.17 17.60
N ARG A 200 -3.60 -18.75 16.43
CA ARG A 200 -2.91 -19.96 15.98
C ARG A 200 -1.41 -19.72 15.75
N ILE A 201 -1.03 -18.58 15.18
CA ILE A 201 0.38 -18.20 14.99
C ILE A 201 1.06 -18.08 16.36
N ARG A 202 0.45 -17.34 17.29
CA ARG A 202 0.96 -17.20 18.67
C ARG A 202 1.20 -18.56 19.33
N ASP A 203 0.21 -19.46 19.26
CA ASP A 203 0.28 -20.78 19.90
C ASP A 203 1.37 -21.67 19.27
N ILE A 204 1.60 -21.58 17.96
CA ILE A 204 2.70 -22.30 17.27
C ILE A 204 4.06 -21.80 17.75
N LEU A 205 4.18 -20.50 18.02
CA LEU A 205 5.42 -19.84 18.40
C LEU A 205 5.70 -19.93 19.90
N GLY A 206 4.70 -20.32 20.70
CA GLY A 206 4.82 -20.42 22.16
C GLY A 206 5.06 -19.07 22.84
N VAL A 207 4.46 -17.99 22.29
CA VAL A 207 4.61 -16.60 22.78
C VAL A 207 3.34 -16.06 23.42
#